data_AF-A0A924Z0W8-F1
#
_entry.id   AF-A0A924Z0W8-F1
#
_cell.length_a   1.000
_cell.length_b   1.000
_cell.length_c   1.000
_cell.angle_alpha   90.00
_cell.angle_beta   90.00
_cell.angle_gamma   90.00
#
_symmetry.space_group_name_H-M   'P 1'
#
loop_
_entity.id
_entity.type
_entity.pdbx_description
1 polymer ?
#
loop_
_entity_poly.entity_id
_entity_poly.type
_entity_poly.pdbx_seq_one_letter_code
_entity_poly.pdbx_strand_id
1 'polypeptide(L)'
;MFCLTGVAMLSATAGALLAVSLASTPLMQRQLSPAQASVFGKGGISSRGSLKLPELTRPVNILVLGAKVLTTDLAAPPEKLKNLRYQALVNSFDGLTDVMLLLRFNPETKKLTVLSIPRDTRTYIPDHGIHKINEANLYGGPA
;
A
#
# COMPACT_ATOMS: atom_id res chain seq x y z
N MET A 1 -36.05 -4.28 35.95
CA MET A 1 -34.58 -4.42 35.89
C MET A 1 -34.07 -5.17 34.64
N PHE A 2 -34.92 -5.78 33.81
CA PHE A 2 -34.50 -6.49 32.59
C PHE A 2 -34.45 -5.63 31.31
N CYS A 3 -35.23 -4.54 31.21
CA CYS A 3 -35.20 -3.68 30.03
C CYS A 3 -33.91 -2.85 29.93
N LEU A 4 -33.36 -2.41 31.08
CA LEU A 4 -32.18 -1.54 31.11
C LEU A 4 -30.90 -2.31 30.71
N THR A 5 -30.79 -3.58 31.12
CA THR A 5 -29.66 -4.43 30.75
C THR A 5 -29.68 -4.80 29.26
N GLY A 6 -30.85 -5.01 28.67
CA GLY A 6 -30.99 -5.24 27.22
C GLY A 6 -30.54 -4.05 26.37
N VAL A 7 -30.92 -2.83 26.76
CA VAL A 7 -30.49 -1.60 26.07
C VAL A 7 -29.00 -1.36 26.25
N ALA A 8 -28.44 -1.61 27.44
CA ALA A 8 -27.01 -1.49 27.69
C ALA A 8 -26.19 -2.45 26.82
N MET A 9 -26.64 -3.70 26.67
CA MET A 9 -25.95 -4.71 25.87
C MET A 9 -25.99 -4.38 24.37
N LEU A 10 -27.14 -3.93 23.85
CA LEU A 10 -27.26 -3.48 22.46
C LEU A 10 -26.37 -2.28 22.17
N SER A 11 -26.38 -1.26 23.03
CA SER A 11 -25.54 -0.07 22.87
C SER A 11 -24.05 -0.37 22.98
N ALA A 12 -23.64 -1.24 23.91
CA ALA A 12 -22.25 -1.67 24.03
C ALA A 12 -21.77 -2.42 22.78
N THR A 13 -22.60 -3.31 22.23
CA THR A 13 -22.26 -4.08 21.03
C THR A 13 -22.20 -3.18 19.80
N ALA A 14 -23.16 -2.27 19.63
CA ALA A 14 -23.18 -1.31 18.54
C ALA A 14 -22.00 -0.33 18.61
N GLY A 15 -21.71 0.19 19.81
CA GLY A 15 -20.57 1.08 20.04
C GLY A 15 -19.22 0.39 19.78
N ALA A 16 -19.07 -0.86 20.21
CA ALA A 16 -17.89 -1.66 19.94
C ALA A 16 -17.68 -1.94 18.45
N LEU A 17 -18.74 -2.32 17.72
CA LEU A 17 -18.66 -2.55 16.28
C LEU A 17 -18.30 -1.28 15.50
N LEU A 18 -18.86 -0.13 15.89
CA LEU A 18 -18.56 1.16 15.28
C LEU A 18 -17.13 1.64 15.59
N ALA A 19 -16.64 1.41 16.81
CA ALA A 19 -15.27 1.72 17.17
C ALA A 19 -14.27 0.87 16.36
N VAL A 20 -14.55 -0.42 16.18
CA VAL A 20 -13.72 -1.31 15.37
C VAL A 20 -13.73 -0.91 13.89
N SER A 21 -14.87 -0.49 13.34
CA SER A 21 -14.95 -0.08 11.93
C SER A 21 -14.26 1.26 11.65
N LEU A 22 -14.32 2.21 12.58
CA LEU A 22 -13.65 3.51 12.45
C LEU A 22 -12.15 3.44 12.76
N ALA A 23 -11.72 2.50 13.60
CA ALA A 23 -10.30 2.31 13.92
C ALA A 23 -9.53 1.64 12.77
N SER A 24 -10.20 0.90 11.88
CA SER A 24 -9.56 0.39 10.67
C SER A 24 -9.41 1.52 9.66
N THR A 25 -8.23 2.15 9.60
CA THR A 25 -7.84 2.89 8.40
C THR A 25 -7.82 1.89 7.25
N PRO A 26 -8.74 2.00 6.26
CA PRO A 26 -8.71 1.06 5.15
C PRO A 26 -7.35 1.18 4.47
N LEU A 27 -6.75 0.05 4.12
CA LEU A 27 -5.57 0.04 3.27
C LEU A 27 -5.91 0.85 2.01
N MET A 28 -5.23 1.98 1.81
CA MET A 28 -5.48 2.87 0.68
C MET A 28 -4.98 2.20 -0.59
N GLN A 29 -5.81 1.32 -1.16
CA GLN A 29 -5.52 0.63 -2.40
C GLN A 29 -5.89 1.53 -3.57
N ARG A 30 -4.94 1.77 -4.48
CA ARG A 30 -5.20 2.51 -5.71
C ARG A 30 -6.17 1.71 -6.57
N GLN A 31 -7.18 2.38 -7.14
CA GLN A 31 -8.08 1.75 -8.10
C GLN A 31 -7.32 1.56 -9.42
N LEU A 32 -7.02 0.30 -9.74
CA LEU A 32 -6.31 -0.07 -10.97
C LEU A 32 -7.24 0.04 -12.17
N SER A 33 -6.72 0.57 -13.28
CA SER A 33 -7.37 0.41 -14.58
C SER A 33 -7.41 -1.07 -14.99
N PRO A 34 -8.34 -1.48 -15.89
CA PRO A 34 -8.41 -2.86 -16.36
C PRO A 34 -7.09 -3.39 -16.95
N ALA A 35 -6.33 -2.51 -17.62
CA ALA A 35 -5.02 -2.85 -18.17
C ALA A 35 -3.99 -3.14 -17.05
N GLN A 36 -3.91 -2.29 -16.02
CA GLN A 36 -3.02 -2.50 -14.88
C GLN A 36 -3.39 -3.74 -14.06
N ALA A 37 -4.70 -3.95 -13.83
CA ALA A 37 -5.20 -5.13 -13.13
C ALA A 37 -4.84 -6.44 -13.85
N SER A 38 -4.71 -6.42 -15.18
CA SER A 38 -4.39 -7.62 -15.97
C SER A 38 -2.96 -8.13 -15.76
N VAL A 39 -2.04 -7.28 -15.31
CA VAL A 39 -0.65 -7.64 -14.95
C VAL A 39 -0.64 -8.50 -13.67
N PHE A 40 -1.62 -8.29 -12.79
CA PHE A 40 -1.78 -9.08 -11.59
C PHE A 40 -2.54 -10.37 -11.92
N GLY A 41 -1.97 -11.53 -11.55
CA GLY A 41 -2.58 -12.83 -11.83
C GLY A 41 -3.98 -12.96 -11.22
N LYS A 42 -4.96 -13.39 -12.02
CA LYS A 42 -6.40 -13.48 -11.68
C LYS A 42 -6.78 -14.54 -10.61
N GLY A 43 -5.81 -15.20 -9.99
CA GLY A 43 -6.04 -16.28 -9.01
C GLY A 43 -5.85 -15.79 -7.58
N GLY A 44 -6.88 -15.95 -6.73
CA GLY A 44 -6.83 -15.64 -5.31
C GLY A 44 -5.63 -16.31 -4.62
N ILE A 45 -4.85 -15.53 -3.88
CA ILE A 45 -3.59 -15.97 -3.24
C ILE A 45 -3.78 -16.53 -1.82
N SER A 46 -5.00 -16.45 -1.29
CA SER A 46 -5.35 -16.77 0.09
C SER A 46 -6.41 -17.88 0.19
N SER A 47 -6.14 -18.93 0.95
CA SER A 47 -7.17 -19.89 1.40
C SER A 47 -7.71 -19.51 2.80
N ARG A 48 -8.99 -19.78 3.07
CA ARG A 48 -9.64 -19.53 4.37
C ARG A 48 -9.54 -20.77 5.25
N GLY A 49 -8.63 -20.78 6.23
CA GLY A 49 -8.60 -21.75 7.32
C GLY A 49 -9.59 -21.42 8.45
N SER A 50 -9.92 -22.41 9.28
CA SER A 50 -10.91 -22.36 10.37
C SER A 50 -10.60 -21.35 11.50
N LEU A 51 -9.44 -20.70 11.47
CA LEU A 51 -9.06 -19.54 12.30
C LEU A 51 -8.47 -18.43 11.40
N LYS A 52 -9.35 -17.69 10.72
CA LYS A 52 -9.22 -16.33 10.12
C LYS A 52 -7.82 -15.73 9.79
N LEU A 53 -6.85 -16.51 9.34
CA LEU A 53 -5.59 -16.01 8.81
C LEU A 53 -5.42 -16.52 7.38
N PRO A 54 -5.34 -15.64 6.37
CA PRO A 54 -5.12 -16.05 4.99
C PRO A 54 -3.72 -16.65 4.84
N GLU A 55 -3.63 -17.88 4.34
CA GLU A 55 -2.34 -18.54 4.03
C GLU A 55 -2.02 -18.44 2.54
N LEU A 56 -0.73 -18.29 2.21
CA LEU A 56 -0.25 -18.24 0.83
C LEU A 56 -0.25 -19.65 0.23
N THR A 57 -1.04 -19.86 -0.82
CA THR A 57 -1.13 -21.15 -1.52
C THR A 57 -0.09 -21.34 -2.62
N ARG A 58 0.63 -20.28 -2.99
CA ARG A 58 1.68 -20.28 -4.02
C ARG A 58 2.73 -19.23 -3.70
N PRO A 59 3.93 -19.31 -4.31
CA PRO A 59 4.92 -18.25 -4.17
C PRO A 59 4.39 -16.88 -4.65
N VAL A 60 4.69 -15.83 -3.88
CA VAL A 60 4.26 -14.45 -4.18
C VAL A 60 5.45 -13.51 -4.11
N ASN A 61 5.52 -12.58 -5.07
CA ASN A 61 6.46 -11.47 -5.07
C ASN A 61 5.73 -10.21 -4.62
N ILE A 62 6.30 -9.48 -3.67
CA ILE A 62 5.79 -8.21 -3.15
C ILE A 62 6.90 -7.17 -3.34
N LEU A 63 6.62 -6.10 -4.07
CA LEU A 63 7.49 -4.94 -4.17
C LEU A 63 7.11 -3.96 -3.06
N VAL A 64 8.05 -3.64 -2.17
CA VAL A 64 7.91 -2.64 -1.12
C VAL A 64 8.68 -1.40 -1.53
N LEU A 65 7.97 -0.27 -1.55
CA LEU A 65 8.49 1.04 -1.91
C LEU A 65 8.48 1.97 -0.69
N GLY A 66 9.61 2.62 -0.43
CA GLY A 66 9.68 3.76 0.48
C GLY A 66 9.79 5.03 -0.35
N ALA A 67 8.77 5.88 -0.30
CA ALA A 67 8.75 7.17 -0.96
C ALA A 67 8.79 8.29 0.07
N LYS A 68 9.51 9.36 -0.26
CA LYS A 68 9.48 10.62 0.49
C LYS A 68 8.97 11.69 -0.45
N VAL A 69 7.80 12.22 -0.15
CA VAL A 69 7.13 13.21 -1.00
C VAL A 69 6.94 14.49 -0.22
N LEU A 70 7.54 15.57 -0.71
CA LEU A 70 7.39 16.92 -0.16
C LEU A 70 6.36 17.71 -0.97
N THR A 71 5.93 18.84 -0.42
CA THR A 71 5.03 19.77 -1.13
C THR A 71 5.59 20.26 -2.47
N THR A 72 6.92 20.30 -2.62
CA THR A 72 7.60 20.68 -3.87
C THR A 72 7.64 19.57 -4.92
N ASP A 73 7.46 18.33 -4.50
CA ASP A 73 7.54 17.17 -5.40
C ASP A 73 6.19 16.91 -6.09
N LEU A 74 5.13 17.59 -5.64
CA LEU A 74 3.77 17.44 -6.14
C LEU A 74 3.37 18.62 -7.03
N ALA A 75 2.75 18.32 -8.17
CA ALA A 75 2.15 19.34 -9.02
C ALA A 75 0.97 20.06 -8.34
N ALA A 76 0.23 19.35 -7.47
CA ALA A 76 -0.92 19.86 -6.76
C ALA A 76 -0.89 19.45 -5.27
N PRO A 77 -0.12 20.14 -4.42
CA PRO A 77 -0.08 19.85 -3.00
C PRO A 77 -1.43 20.17 -2.31
N PRO A 78 -1.78 19.47 -1.20
CA PRO A 78 -3.02 19.72 -0.48
C PRO A 78 -3.15 21.20 -0.05
N GLU A 79 -4.34 21.79 -0.18
CA GLU A 79 -4.59 23.21 0.12
C GLU A 79 -4.06 23.64 1.50
N LYS A 80 -4.21 22.78 2.50
CA LYS A 80 -3.75 23.01 3.88
C LYS A 80 -2.23 23.21 4.00
N LEU A 81 -1.46 22.72 3.03
CA LEU A 81 0.00 22.72 3.03
C LEU A 81 0.60 23.70 2.02
N LYS A 82 -0.21 24.36 1.16
CA LYS A 82 0.26 25.26 0.10
C LYS A 82 0.98 26.51 0.62
N ASN A 83 0.57 27.03 1.77
CA ASN A 83 1.05 28.31 2.32
C ASN A 83 2.06 28.16 3.45
N LEU A 84 2.62 26.96 3.64
CA LEU A 84 3.65 26.73 4.64
C LEU A 84 4.98 27.34 4.19
N ARG A 85 5.69 27.98 5.13
CA ARG A 85 7.03 28.54 4.87
C ARG A 85 8.13 27.46 4.80
N TYR A 86 7.77 26.18 4.84
CA TYR A 86 8.68 25.04 4.82
C TYR A 86 8.11 23.93 3.94
N GLN A 87 8.99 23.02 3.49
CA GLN A 87 8.62 21.86 2.69
C GLN A 87 8.06 20.75 3.58
N ALA A 88 6.73 20.68 3.66
CA ALA A 88 6.06 19.69 4.49
C ALA A 88 6.04 18.31 3.81
N LEU A 89 6.13 17.26 4.61
CA LEU A 89 5.93 15.90 4.14
C LEU A 89 4.45 15.70 3.78
N VAL A 90 4.20 15.15 2.60
CA VAL A 90 2.87 14.79 2.13
C VAL A 90 2.74 13.28 2.12
N ASN A 91 1.63 12.78 2.65
CA ASN A 91 1.30 11.36 2.57
C ASN A 91 0.81 11.03 1.16
N SER A 92 1.75 10.92 0.22
CA SER A 92 1.54 10.59 -1.19
C SER A 92 2.62 9.61 -1.65
N PHE A 93 2.30 8.84 -2.69
CA PHE A 93 3.22 7.96 -3.41
C PHE A 93 3.61 8.50 -4.78
N ASP A 94 3.28 9.74 -5.12
CA ASP A 94 3.47 10.31 -6.46
C ASP A 94 4.87 10.93 -6.67
N GLY A 95 5.86 10.59 -5.84
CA GLY A 95 7.24 11.13 -5.92
C GLY A 95 8.30 10.05 -6.17
N LEU A 96 9.56 10.39 -5.90
CA LEU A 96 10.67 9.44 -6.04
C LEU A 96 10.65 8.38 -4.92
N THR A 97 11.13 7.17 -5.24
CA THR A 97 11.31 6.10 -4.26
C THR A 97 12.76 6.02 -3.80
N ASP A 98 12.99 6.18 -2.50
CA ASP A 98 14.31 6.04 -1.88
C ASP A 98 14.64 4.59 -1.53
N VAL A 99 13.61 3.77 -1.26
CA VAL A 99 13.76 2.35 -0.87
C VAL A 99 12.95 1.48 -1.82
N MET A 100 13.57 0.45 -2.37
CA MET A 100 12.93 -0.56 -3.21
C MET A 100 13.38 -1.95 -2.77
N LEU A 101 12.44 -2.74 -2.26
CA LEU A 101 12.68 -4.12 -1.82
C LEU A 101 11.72 -5.07 -2.54
N LEU A 102 12.28 -6.04 -3.27
CA LEU A 102 11.51 -7.14 -3.83
C LEU A 102 11.57 -8.33 -2.87
N LEU A 103 10.42 -8.62 -2.26
CA LEU A 103 10.23 -9.72 -1.32
C LEU A 103 9.61 -10.90 -2.06
N ARG A 104 10.20 -12.09 -1.94
CA ARG A 104 9.60 -13.33 -2.43
C ARG A 104 9.28 -14.25 -1.27
N PHE A 105 8.01 -14.54 -1.10
CA PHE A 105 7.50 -15.55 -0.17
C PHE A 105 7.33 -16.86 -0.93
N ASN A 106 7.96 -17.93 -0.45
CA ASN A 106 7.75 -19.28 -0.95
C ASN A 106 7.11 -20.14 0.15
N PRO A 107 5.80 -20.47 0.06
CA PRO A 107 5.12 -21.25 1.08
C PRO A 107 5.56 -22.72 1.11
N GLU A 108 6.00 -23.28 -0.01
CA GLU A 108 6.47 -24.68 -0.09
C GLU A 108 7.77 -24.88 0.68
N THR A 109 8.75 -23.99 0.46
CA THR A 109 10.05 -24.05 1.13
C THR A 109 10.08 -23.30 2.46
N LYS A 110 9.01 -22.57 2.79
CA LYS A 110 8.93 -21.64 3.94
C LYS A 110 10.08 -20.63 3.98
N LYS A 111 10.47 -20.11 2.82
CA LYS A 111 11.59 -19.15 2.68
C LYS A 111 11.08 -17.77 2.30
N LEU A 112 11.70 -16.75 2.91
CA LEU A 112 11.60 -15.35 2.51
C LEU A 112 12.93 -14.96 1.84
N THR A 113 12.86 -14.49 0.60
CA THR A 113 14.01 -13.89 -0.09
C THR A 113 13.79 -12.39 -0.23
N VAL A 114 14.80 -11.59 0.08
CA VAL A 114 14.74 -10.14 -0.04
C VAL A 114 15.82 -9.69 -1.02
N LEU A 115 15.43 -8.95 -2.05
CA LEU A 115 16.33 -8.27 -2.97
C LEU A 115 16.18 -6.76 -2.79
N SER A 116 17.27 -6.10 -2.39
CA SER A 116 17.35 -4.64 -2.38
C SER A 116 17.73 -4.13 -3.76
N ILE A 117 16.96 -3.19 -4.29
CA ILE A 117 17.23 -2.52 -5.57
C ILE A 117 17.78 -1.13 -5.26
N PRO A 118 19.06 -0.84 -5.59
CA PRO A 118 19.63 0.49 -5.36
C PRO A 118 18.89 1.55 -6.18
N ARG A 119 18.53 2.68 -5.56
CA ARG A 119 17.71 3.73 -6.18
C ARG A 119 18.30 4.35 -7.46
N ASP A 120 19.62 4.42 -7.52
CA ASP A 120 20.38 5.00 -8.64
C ASP A 120 20.72 3.96 -9.73
N THR A 121 20.15 2.75 -9.66
CA THR A 121 20.33 1.73 -10.71
C THR A 121 19.83 2.29 -12.04
N ARG A 122 20.69 2.32 -13.07
CA ARG A 122 20.31 2.75 -14.41
C ARG A 122 19.50 1.66 -15.09
N THR A 123 18.31 2.03 -15.55
CA THR A 123 17.41 1.14 -16.29
C THR A 123 16.72 1.89 -17.41
N TYR A 124 16.22 1.16 -18.40
CA TYR A 124 15.30 1.72 -19.37
C TYR A 124 13.90 1.83 -18.74
N ILE A 125 13.35 3.04 -18.77
CA ILE A 125 11.96 3.34 -18.40
C ILE A 125 11.18 3.57 -19.70
N PRO A 126 10.07 2.84 -19.93
CA PRO A 126 9.22 3.04 -21.12
C PRO A 126 8.84 4.52 -21.28
N ASP A 127 8.84 5.00 -22.52
CA ASP A 127 8.51 6.39 -22.88
C ASP A 127 9.43 7.50 -22.31
N HIS A 128 10.43 7.14 -21.48
CA HIS A 128 11.34 8.07 -20.83
C HIS A 128 12.83 7.81 -21.14
N GLY A 129 13.21 6.60 -21.58
CA GLY A 129 14.61 6.29 -21.95
C GLY A 129 15.44 5.74 -20.78
N ILE A 130 16.76 5.95 -20.78
CA ILE A 130 17.65 5.44 -19.72
C ILE A 130 17.71 6.44 -18.56
N HIS A 131 17.17 6.04 -17.42
CA HIS A 131 17.07 6.85 -16.21
C HIS A 131 17.41 6.03 -14.97
N LYS A 132 17.49 6.69 -13.81
CA LYS A 132 17.58 6.00 -12.52
C LYS A 132 16.24 5.34 -12.22
N ILE A 133 16.27 4.13 -11.69
CA ILE A 133 15.05 3.35 -11.45
C ILE A 133 14.08 4.02 -10.45
N ASN A 134 14.57 4.87 -9.54
CA ASN A 134 13.70 5.63 -8.64
C ASN A 134 12.78 6.64 -9.34
N GLU A 135 13.15 7.08 -10.54
CA GLU A 135 12.33 8.00 -11.35
C GLU A 135 11.11 7.28 -11.94
N ALA A 136 11.10 5.94 -12.01
CA ALA A 136 9.98 5.18 -12.55
C ALA A 136 8.67 5.43 -11.78
N ASN A 137 8.74 5.59 -10.45
CA ASN A 137 7.57 5.88 -9.62
C ASN A 137 7.05 7.31 -9.81
N LEU A 138 7.93 8.26 -10.13
CA LEU A 138 7.52 9.64 -10.43
C LEU A 138 6.71 9.69 -11.73
N TYR A 139 7.08 8.90 -12.73
CA TYR A 139 6.40 8.86 -14.02
C TYR A 139 5.12 8.00 -14.01
N GLY A 140 5.16 6.83 -13.39
CA GLY A 140 4.08 5.84 -13.45
C GLY A 140 3.24 5.70 -12.19
N GLY A 141 3.67 6.30 -11.07
CA GLY A 141 3.11 6.01 -9.75
C GLY A 141 3.40 4.58 -9.26
N PRO A 142 2.85 4.19 -8.10
CA PRO A 142 3.10 2.87 -7.48
C PRO A 142 2.43 1.67 -8.16
N ALA A 143 1.89 1.84 -9.38
CA ALA A 143 0.99 0.92 -10.10
C ALA A 143 -0.34 0.66 -9.40
#